data_AF-A0AAE9GS91-F1
#
_entry.id   AF-A0AAE9GS91-F1
#
_cell.length_a   1.000
_cell.length_b   1.000
_cell.length_c   1.000
_cell.angle_alpha   90.00
_cell.angle_beta   90.00
_cell.angle_gamma   90.00
#
_symmetry.space_group_name_H-M   'P 1'
#
loop_
_entity.id
_entity.type
_entity.pdbx_description
1 polymer ?
#
loop_
_entity_poly.entity_id
_entity_poly.type
_entity_poly.pdbx_seq_one_letter_code
_entity_poly.pdbx_strand_id
1 'polypeptide(L)'
;MAVDTMFKVETDNLIINITFAWELALAVTDAEDAGKLVSHRFPQYKFKNQYSPTFFKNLIYDKRFKSDLMLASPGGAGRNRVLKKSEFLDIERTVPKQIEEQTAIGNFFRQLDAAIASHQRKP
;
A
#
# COMPACT_ATOMS: atom_id res chain seq x y z
N MET A 1 -19.74 -11.75 15.05
CA MET A 1 -19.12 -11.04 16.19
C MET A 1 -17.66 -10.83 15.83
N ALA A 2 -17.08 -9.64 15.68
CA ALA A 2 -17.41 -8.31 16.16
C ALA A 2 -17.55 -7.28 15.01
N VAL A 3 -18.56 -6.40 15.08
CA VAL A 3 -18.84 -5.36 14.08
C VAL A 3 -18.60 -3.93 14.61
N ASP A 4 -18.12 -3.76 15.84
CA ASP A 4 -18.10 -2.41 16.46
C ASP A 4 -16.71 -1.82 16.71
N THR A 5 -15.63 -2.51 16.35
CA THR A 5 -14.26 -1.98 16.54
C THR A 5 -13.74 -1.33 15.27
N MET A 6 -13.56 -0.01 15.34
CA MET A 6 -12.81 0.77 14.37
C MET A 6 -11.36 0.94 14.83
N PHE A 7 -10.44 1.03 13.87
CA PHE A 7 -9.01 1.20 14.10
C PHE A 7 -8.59 2.56 13.56
N LYS A 8 -7.73 3.27 14.31
CA LYS A 8 -7.14 4.53 13.84
C LYS A 8 -6.07 4.23 12.80
N VAL A 9 -6.05 5.02 11.74
CA VAL A 9 -4.99 5.02 10.74
C VAL A 9 -3.78 5.77 11.29
N GLU A 10 -2.60 5.18 11.14
CA GLU A 10 -1.32 5.83 11.44
C GLU A 10 -0.67 6.30 10.13
N THR A 11 0.18 7.33 10.22
CA THR A 11 1.00 7.79 9.09
C THR A 11 2.09 6.77 8.76
N ASP A 12 2.57 6.78 7.52
CA ASP A 12 3.70 5.98 7.06
C ASP A 12 3.53 4.47 7.20
N ASN A 13 2.27 3.99 7.13
CA ASN A 13 1.94 2.58 7.11
C ASN A 13 1.46 2.15 5.72
N LEU A 14 1.73 0.91 5.35
CA LEU A 14 1.02 0.27 4.24
C LEU A 14 -0.36 -0.16 4.74
N ILE A 15 -1.42 0.46 4.23
CA ILE A 15 -2.81 0.08 4.51
C ILE A 15 -3.38 -0.70 3.32
N ILE A 16 -4.06 -1.81 3.58
CA ILE A 16 -4.56 -2.70 2.52
C ILE A 16 -6.03 -3.02 2.78
N ASN A 17 -6.90 -2.82 1.78
CA ASN A 17 -8.25 -3.36 1.83
C ASN A 17 -8.21 -4.85 1.43
N ILE A 18 -8.42 -5.76 2.37
CA ILE A 18 -8.32 -7.21 2.09
C ILE A 18 -9.39 -7.74 1.13
N THR A 19 -10.49 -7.01 0.91
CA THR A 19 -11.60 -7.45 0.02
C THR A 19 -11.31 -7.17 -1.46
N PHE A 20 -10.44 -6.19 -1.72
CA PHE A 20 -10.12 -5.73 -3.07
C PHE A 20 -8.61 -5.56 -3.27
N ALA A 21 -7.78 -6.20 -2.45
CA ALA A 21 -6.33 -6.10 -2.55
C ALA A 21 -5.80 -6.51 -3.94
N TRP A 22 -6.44 -7.52 -4.54
CA TRP A 22 -6.15 -8.00 -5.90
C TRP A 22 -6.45 -6.97 -7.02
N GLU A 23 -7.25 -5.94 -6.71
CA GLU A 23 -7.48 -4.77 -7.56
C GLU A 23 -6.57 -3.59 -7.20
N LEU A 24 -5.53 -3.82 -6.40
CA LEU A 24 -4.61 -2.80 -5.87
C LEU A 24 -5.27 -1.80 -4.92
N ALA A 25 -6.28 -2.21 -4.15
CA ALA A 25 -6.87 -1.40 -3.10
C ALA A 25 -5.94 -1.29 -1.87
N LEU A 26 -4.81 -0.62 -2.03
CA LEU A 26 -3.80 -0.38 -1.00
C LEU A 26 -3.15 1.00 -1.16
N ALA A 27 -2.59 1.52 -0.07
CA ALA A 27 -1.90 2.82 -0.05
C ALA A 27 -0.79 2.84 1.00
N VAL A 28 0.19 3.73 0.82
CA VAL A 28 1.05 4.17 1.93
C VAL A 28 0.44 5.45 2.49
N THR A 29 0.01 5.39 3.75
CA THR A 29 -0.68 6.49 4.44
C THR A 29 0.26 7.64 4.73
N ASP A 30 -0.30 8.84 4.87
CA ASP A 30 0.44 10.04 5.26
C ASP A 30 -0.28 10.83 6.37
N ALA A 31 0.21 12.03 6.65
CA ALA A 31 -0.31 12.89 7.69
C ALA A 31 -1.79 13.27 7.49
N GLU A 32 -2.29 13.30 6.24
CA GLU A 32 -3.69 13.60 5.96
C GLU A 32 -4.60 12.41 6.31
N ASP A 33 -4.05 11.21 6.36
CA ASP A 33 -4.77 9.99 6.74
C ASP A 33 -4.77 9.70 8.24
N ALA A 34 -3.77 10.22 8.96
CA ALA A 34 -3.58 9.97 10.36
C ALA A 34 -4.83 10.30 11.19
N GLY A 35 -5.24 9.37 12.05
CA GLY A 35 -6.41 9.51 12.94
C GLY A 35 -7.76 9.20 12.30
N LYS A 36 -7.85 9.02 10.98
CA LYS A 36 -9.06 8.49 10.32
C LYS A 36 -9.37 7.08 10.85
N LEU A 37 -10.64 6.67 10.74
CA LEU A 37 -11.11 5.38 11.25
C LEU A 37 -11.38 4.40 10.12
N VAL A 38 -10.90 3.16 10.29
CA VAL A 38 -11.11 2.05 9.36
C VAL A 38 -11.60 0.80 10.09
N SER A 39 -12.34 -0.06 9.38
CA SER A 39 -12.75 -1.35 9.92
C SER A 39 -11.61 -2.38 9.91
N HIS A 40 -11.84 -3.55 10.49
CA HIS A 40 -10.91 -4.69 10.48
C HIS A 40 -10.45 -5.16 9.08
N ARG A 41 -11.14 -4.73 8.01
CA ARG A 41 -10.80 -5.03 6.62
C ARG A 41 -9.61 -4.23 6.08
N PHE A 42 -9.08 -3.30 6.86
CA PHE A 42 -7.93 -2.46 6.53
C PHE A 42 -6.76 -2.70 7.50
N PRO A 43 -6.13 -3.89 7.48
CA PRO A 43 -4.85 -4.06 8.18
C PRO A 43 -3.84 -3.00 7.74
N GLN A 44 -3.02 -2.60 8.71
CA GLN A 44 -1.92 -1.66 8.54
C GLN A 44 -0.62 -2.38 8.85
N TYR A 45 0.40 -2.17 8.01
CA TYR A 45 1.73 -2.75 8.16
C TYR A 45 2.75 -1.64 8.28
N LYS A 46 3.45 -1.62 9.40
CA LYS A 46 4.51 -0.64 9.67
C LYS A 46 5.81 -1.06 8.99
N PHE A 47 6.44 -0.12 8.30
CA PHE A 47 7.77 -0.36 7.73
C PHE A 47 8.83 -0.44 8.84
N LYS A 48 9.77 -1.39 8.69
CA LYS A 48 10.98 -1.38 9.52
C LYS A 48 11.83 -0.16 9.20
N ASN A 49 12.62 0.31 10.16
CA ASN A 49 13.42 1.54 10.04
C ASN A 49 14.38 1.59 8.83
N GLN A 50 14.71 0.45 8.23
CA GLN A 50 15.55 0.33 7.03
C GLN A 50 14.80 0.53 5.71
N TYR A 51 13.48 0.72 5.75
CA TYR A 51 12.62 0.82 4.58
C TYR A 51 11.92 2.17 4.53
N SER A 52 12.07 2.88 3.40
CA SER A 52 11.48 4.20 3.18
C SER A 52 10.01 4.06 2.73
N PRO A 53 9.02 4.57 3.48
CA PRO A 53 7.60 4.50 3.06
C PRO A 53 7.35 5.12 1.68
N THR A 54 8.09 6.18 1.33
CA THR A 54 7.96 6.87 0.04
C THR A 54 8.40 5.99 -1.13
N PHE A 55 9.37 5.10 -0.94
CA PHE A 55 9.77 4.14 -1.96
C PHE A 55 8.62 3.16 -2.28
N PHE A 56 7.95 2.66 -1.24
CA PHE A 56 6.90 1.67 -1.37
C PHE A 56 5.62 2.20 -2.04
N LYS A 57 5.39 3.53 -2.09
CA LYS A 57 4.31 4.11 -2.93
C LYS A 57 4.43 3.68 -4.40
N ASN A 58 5.66 3.54 -4.90
CA ASN A 58 5.91 3.14 -6.29
C ASN A 58 5.79 1.62 -6.50
N LEU A 59 6.06 0.83 -5.46
CA LEU A 59 5.99 -0.64 -5.53
C LEU A 59 4.55 -1.14 -5.77
N ILE A 60 3.55 -0.37 -5.34
CA ILE A 60 2.11 -0.66 -5.54
C ILE A 60 1.78 -0.87 -7.02
N TYR A 61 2.49 -0.19 -7.93
CA TYR A 61 2.25 -0.24 -9.36
C TYR A 61 2.99 -1.38 -10.09
N ASP A 62 3.79 -2.19 -9.38
CA ASP A 62 4.46 -3.35 -9.96
C ASP A 62 3.42 -4.40 -10.41
N LYS A 63 3.41 -4.72 -11.72
CA LYS A 63 2.53 -5.74 -12.29
C LYS A 63 2.70 -7.10 -11.62
N ARG A 64 3.93 -7.45 -11.22
CA ARG A 64 4.17 -8.70 -10.47
C ARG A 64 3.52 -8.65 -9.11
N PHE A 65 3.53 -7.49 -8.44
CA PHE A 65 2.89 -7.34 -7.13
C PHE A 65 1.38 -7.50 -7.23
N LYS A 66 0.75 -6.96 -8.29
CA LYS A 66 -0.66 -7.25 -8.58
C LYS A 66 -0.91 -8.75 -8.75
N SER A 67 -0.07 -9.45 -9.51
CA SER A 67 -0.21 -10.90 -9.69
C SER A 67 -0.08 -11.68 -8.38
N ASP A 68 0.85 -11.30 -7.51
CA ASP A 68 1.01 -11.96 -6.21
C ASP A 68 -0.19 -11.68 -5.29
N LEU A 69 -0.71 -10.46 -5.29
CA LEU A 69 -1.95 -10.12 -4.57
C LEU A 69 -3.16 -10.88 -5.10
N MET A 70 -3.23 -11.16 -6.41
CA MET A 70 -4.25 -12.03 -7.00
C MET A 70 -4.13 -13.46 -6.49
N LEU A 71 -2.91 -14.02 -6.43
CA LEU A 71 -2.66 -15.38 -5.94
C LEU A 71 -2.95 -15.50 -4.44
N ALA A 72 -2.54 -14.50 -3.65
CA ALA A 72 -2.75 -14.43 -2.21
C ALA A 72 -4.21 -14.12 -1.80
N SER A 73 -5.09 -13.87 -2.78
CA SER A 73 -6.52 -13.62 -2.56
C SER A 73 -7.35 -14.76 -3.11
N PRO A 74 -7.44 -15.90 -2.41
CA PRO A 74 -8.29 -17.00 -2.85
C PRO A 74 -9.78 -16.66 -2.71
N GLY A 75 -10.60 -17.36 -3.49
CA GLY A 75 -12.05 -17.17 -3.52
C GLY A 75 -12.58 -16.82 -4.90
N GLY A 76 -13.92 -16.76 -5.01
CA GLY A 76 -14.65 -16.43 -6.24
C GLY A 76 -14.45 -14.99 -6.68
N ALA A 77 -15.43 -14.40 -7.39
CA ALA A 77 -15.35 -13.00 -7.82
C ALA A 77 -15.84 -12.01 -6.76
N GLY A 78 -15.36 -10.77 -6.84
CA GLY A 78 -15.84 -9.64 -6.04
C GLY A 78 -15.52 -9.77 -4.55
N ARG A 79 -16.49 -9.46 -3.68
CA ARG A 79 -16.29 -9.37 -2.22
C ARG A 79 -15.95 -10.69 -1.52
N ASN A 80 -16.08 -11.81 -2.22
CA ASN A 80 -15.74 -13.15 -1.73
C ASN A 80 -14.29 -13.54 -2.02
N ARG A 81 -13.55 -12.70 -2.76
CA ARG A 81 -12.10 -12.81 -2.95
C ARG A 81 -11.40 -12.00 -1.88
N VAL A 82 -10.86 -12.67 -0.87
CA VAL A 82 -10.27 -11.99 0.29
C VAL A 82 -8.79 -12.35 0.42
N LEU A 83 -7.94 -11.33 0.54
CA LEU A 83 -6.51 -11.49 0.77
C LEU A 83 -6.26 -12.24 2.07
N LYS A 84 -5.54 -13.35 1.98
CA LYS A 84 -5.01 -14.03 3.16
C LYS A 84 -3.78 -13.29 3.64
N LYS A 85 -3.84 -12.77 4.86
CA LYS A 85 -2.74 -11.99 5.48
C LYS A 85 -1.44 -12.80 5.60
N SER A 86 -1.52 -14.11 5.81
CA SER A 86 -0.34 -14.99 5.85
C SER A 86 0.34 -15.06 4.48
N GLU A 87 -0.41 -15.37 3.42
CA GLU A 87 0.14 -15.46 2.06
C GLU A 87 0.66 -14.09 1.57
N PHE A 88 0.03 -12.99 2.00
CA PHE A 88 0.55 -11.63 1.75
C PHE A 88 1.94 -11.40 2.38
N LEU A 89 2.14 -11.85 3.62
CA LEU A 89 3.42 -11.67 4.33
C LEU A 89 4.55 -12.54 3.74
N ASP A 90 4.20 -13.59 2.99
CA ASP A 90 5.15 -14.46 2.29
C ASP A 90 5.56 -13.91 0.91
N ILE A 91 4.98 -12.78 0.45
CA ILE A 91 5.35 -12.15 -0.82
C ILE A 91 6.73 -11.51 -0.70
N GLU A 92 7.73 -12.08 -1.38
CA GLU A 92 9.09 -11.55 -1.38
C GLU A 92 9.32 -10.49 -2.48
N ARG A 93 10.09 -9.44 -2.14
CA ARG A 93 10.52 -8.41 -3.09
C ARG A 93 11.96 -8.01 -2.86
N THR A 94 12.70 -7.91 -3.96
CA THR A 94 14.02 -7.27 -3.97
C THR A 94 13.83 -5.77 -3.90
N VAL A 95 14.40 -5.15 -2.87
CA VAL A 95 14.40 -3.71 -2.67
C VAL A 95 15.83 -3.22 -2.42
N PRO A 96 16.17 -1.96 -2.75
CA PRO A 96 17.48 -1.41 -2.46
C PRO A 96 17.80 -1.49 -0.95
N LYS A 97 19.02 -1.91 -0.61
CA LYS A 97 19.41 -2.13 0.80
C LYS A 97 19.61 -0.83 1.57
N GLN A 98 20.04 0.23 0.88
CA GLN A 98 20.32 1.53 1.49
C GLN A 98 19.05 2.38 1.49
N ILE A 99 18.70 2.94 2.65
CA ILE A 99 17.48 3.74 2.80
C ILE A 99 17.60 5.08 2.04
N GLU A 100 18.83 5.58 1.88
CA GLU A 100 19.15 6.77 1.12
C GLU A 100 18.79 6.59 -0.36
N GLU A 101 19.14 5.43 -0.94
CA GLU A 101 18.79 5.07 -2.32
C GLU A 101 17.27 4.94 -2.49
N GLN A 102 16.61 4.22 -1.57
CA GLN A 102 15.15 4.09 -1.57
C GLN A 102 14.47 5.48 -1.51
N THR A 103 14.97 6.38 -0.66
CA THR A 103 14.43 7.73 -0.48
C THR A 103 14.67 8.59 -1.71
N ALA A 104 15.85 8.51 -2.34
CA ALA A 104 16.14 9.21 -3.58
C ALA A 104 15.18 8.77 -4.71
N ILE A 105 14.99 7.46 -4.88
CA ILE A 105 14.04 6.90 -5.87
C ILE A 105 12.61 7.36 -5.56
N GLY A 106 12.17 7.24 -4.30
CA GLY A 106 10.84 7.64 -3.88
C GLY A 106 10.55 9.12 -4.14
N ASN A 107 11.51 9.99 -3.83
CA ASN A 107 11.38 11.43 -4.05
C ASN A 107 11.37 11.79 -5.54
N PHE A 108 12.14 11.08 -6.37
CA PHE A 108 12.14 11.28 -7.81
C PHE A 108 10.75 11.06 -8.43
N PHE A 109 10.09 9.93 -8.11
CA PHE A 109 8.73 9.67 -8.61
C PHE A 109 7.71 10.67 -8.05
N ARG A 110 7.83 11.07 -6.79
CA ARG A 110 6.98 12.12 -6.20
C ARG A 110 7.10 13.45 -6.96
N GLN A 111 8.32 13.84 -7.34
CA GLN A 111 8.54 15.05 -8.14
C GLN A 111 7.94 14.91 -9.53
N LEU A 112 8.05 13.73 -10.15
CA LEU A 112 7.44 13.44 -11.44
C LEU A 112 5.91 13.56 -11.38
N ASP A 113 5.27 12.99 -10.37
CA ASP A 113 3.82 13.09 -10.16
C ASP A 113 3.39 14.55 -9.99
N ALA A 114 4.13 15.33 -9.19
CA ALA A 114 3.86 16.74 -8.98
C ALA A 114 4.00 17.55 -10.29
N ALA A 115 5.00 17.23 -11.12
CA ALA A 115 5.20 17.85 -12.42
C ALA A 115 4.05 17.53 -13.40
N ILE A 116 3.63 16.26 -13.47
CA ILE A 116 2.48 15.83 -14.29
C ILE A 116 1.21 16.55 -13.83
N ALA A 117 0.91 16.54 -12.53
CA ALA A 117 -0.26 17.21 -11.97
C ALA A 117 -0.21 18.73 -12.19
N SER A 118 0.98 19.35 -12.16
CA SER A 118 1.14 20.76 -12.51
C SER A 118 0.89 21.01 -14.00
N HIS A 119 1.30 20.12 -14.89
CA HIS A 119 1.09 20.28 -16.33
C HIS A 119 -0.39 20.12 -16.69
N GLN A 120 -1.07 19.13 -16.12
CA GLN A 120 -2.50 18.89 -16.35
C GLN A 120 -3.43 19.99 -15.81
N ARG A 121 -2.95 20.78 -14.84
CA ARG A 121 -3.68 21.95 -14.31
C ARG A 121 -3.46 23.23 -15.13
N LYS A 122 -2.47 23.26 -16.03
CA LYS A 122 -2.29 24.38 -16.94
C LYS A 122 -3.31 24.23 -18.09
N PRO A 123 -4.17 25.23 -18.32
CA PRO A 123 -5.14 25.21 -19.41
C PRO A 123 -4.46 25.23 -20.80
#